data_AF-A0A1H9VEK8-F1
#
_entry.id   AF-A0A1H9VEK8-F1
#
_cell.length_a   1.000
_cell.length_b   1.000
_cell.length_c   1.000
_cell.angle_alpha   90.00
_cell.angle_beta   90.00
_cell.angle_gamma   90.00
#
_symmetry.space_group_name_H-M   'P 1'
#
loop_
_entity.id
_entity.type
_entity.pdbx_description
1 polymer ?
#
loop_
_entity_poly.entity_id
_entity_poly.type
_entity_poly.pdbx_seq_one_letter_code
_entity_poly.pdbx_strand_id
1 'polypeptide(L)'
;MISKRMLQLFVAGLLFSRAALAQQQEVNFVDQNINFSAAPRTTINPMSMKLWDNYQNGGPANFGTVLEIYGKYAHQTSQLHFGGWDNSKIRYREAFYAQNTWSDWMTLLDSKNNLESAGLLMISGQGNHYIKEGNVGIGTITPREKLSVNGKIRAHEIKVEASGWPDYVFQTDYKLPTLIELEKYIKNNKHLPGMPTAKQVESDGAALGETVKQLLKNQEQLTLYIIEQQKQIEALKQMLNEKDKK
;
A
#
# COMPACT_ATOMS: atom_id res chain seq x y z
N MET A 1 21.39 77.12 -36.09
CA MET A 1 21.10 76.80 -34.67
C MET A 1 19.97 75.79 -34.62
N ILE A 2 20.25 74.53 -34.29
CA ILE A 2 19.28 73.51 -33.87
C ILE A 2 19.88 72.92 -32.60
N SER A 3 19.23 73.08 -31.45
CA SER A 3 19.85 72.75 -30.15
C SER A 3 19.71 71.27 -29.80
N LYS A 4 20.73 70.71 -29.12
CA LYS A 4 20.82 69.31 -28.68
C LYS A 4 19.82 68.92 -27.56
N ARG A 5 18.60 69.47 -27.54
CA ARG A 5 17.53 69.15 -26.57
C ARG A 5 16.46 68.20 -27.09
N MET A 6 16.55 67.76 -28.35
CA MET A 6 15.58 66.83 -28.98
C MET A 6 16.01 65.34 -28.90
N LEU A 7 16.95 65.00 -28.01
CA LEU A 7 17.46 63.63 -27.83
C LEU A 7 17.82 63.32 -26.38
N GLN A 8 17.00 63.75 -25.41
CA GLN A 8 17.09 63.26 -24.03
C GLN A 8 15.78 63.49 -23.24
N LEU A 9 14.71 62.85 -23.72
CA LEU A 9 13.55 62.49 -22.90
C LEU A 9 12.93 61.19 -23.43
N PHE A 10 13.79 60.17 -23.52
CA PHE A 10 13.38 58.84 -23.07
C PHE A 10 12.82 58.96 -21.64
N VAL A 11 11.88 58.08 -21.26
CA VAL A 11 11.17 58.10 -19.97
C VAL A 11 10.00 59.10 -19.89
N ALA A 12 8.95 58.87 -20.68
CA ALA A 12 7.55 59.10 -20.30
C ALA A 12 6.61 58.33 -21.24
N GLY A 13 5.83 57.36 -20.72
CA GLY A 13 4.65 56.84 -21.45
C GLY A 13 4.71 55.42 -22.04
N LEU A 14 5.64 54.55 -21.61
CA LEU A 14 5.31 53.11 -21.57
C LEU A 14 4.42 52.86 -20.32
N LEU A 15 3.56 51.84 -20.39
CA LEU A 15 2.59 51.40 -19.37
C LEU A 15 1.25 52.16 -19.30
N PHE A 16 0.34 51.77 -20.20
CA PHE A 16 -1.09 51.64 -19.86
C PHE A 16 -1.59 50.22 -20.14
N SER A 17 -0.95 49.24 -19.50
CA SER A 17 -1.60 47.95 -19.28
C SER A 17 -2.71 48.15 -18.25
N ARG A 18 -3.96 48.28 -18.69
CA ARG A 18 -5.12 48.11 -17.81
C ARG A 18 -5.21 46.64 -17.39
N ALA A 19 -4.44 46.27 -16.38
CA ALA A 19 -4.81 45.15 -15.54
C ALA A 19 -6.15 45.51 -14.89
N ALA A 20 -7.19 44.71 -15.14
CA ALA A 20 -8.43 44.83 -14.40
C ALA A 20 -8.12 44.54 -12.93
N LEU A 21 -8.41 45.49 -12.03
CA LEU A 21 -8.25 45.29 -10.60
C LEU A 21 -9.21 44.17 -10.16
N ALA A 22 -8.69 43.14 -9.52
CA ALA A 22 -9.51 42.19 -8.78
C ALA A 22 -10.09 42.93 -7.57
N GLN A 23 -11.34 43.38 -7.69
CA GLN A 23 -12.03 44.06 -6.61
C GLN A 23 -12.59 43.01 -5.66
N GLN A 24 -11.79 42.62 -4.66
CA GLN A 24 -12.24 41.78 -3.55
C GLN A 24 -13.36 42.51 -2.80
N GLN A 25 -14.55 41.92 -2.79
CA GLN A 25 -15.66 42.38 -1.97
C GLN A 25 -16.02 41.28 -0.98
N GLU A 26 -15.72 41.55 0.29
CA GLU A 26 -15.84 40.61 1.39
C GLU A 26 -17.32 40.42 1.78
N VAL A 27 -17.69 39.17 2.10
CA VAL A 27 -18.99 38.92 2.75
C VAL A 27 -18.88 39.40 4.19
N ASN A 28 -19.56 40.51 4.46
CA ASN A 28 -19.73 41.06 5.78
C ASN A 28 -20.97 40.41 6.40
N PHE A 29 -20.79 39.67 7.49
CA PHE A 29 -21.90 39.09 8.22
C PHE A 29 -22.76 40.19 8.86
N VAL A 30 -24.09 40.08 8.72
CA VAL A 30 -25.05 40.78 9.59
C VAL A 30 -25.61 39.74 10.56
N ASP A 31 -24.73 39.30 11.47
CA ASP A 31 -24.89 38.02 12.17
C ASP A 31 -26.01 37.99 13.21
N GLN A 32 -26.75 36.88 13.20
CA GLN A 32 -27.73 36.53 14.21
C GLN A 32 -27.06 35.81 15.39
N ASN A 33 -27.34 36.28 16.60
CA ASN A 33 -26.73 35.75 17.82
C ASN A 33 -27.45 34.47 18.30
N ILE A 34 -26.95 33.30 17.90
CA ILE A 34 -27.41 31.99 18.41
C ILE A 34 -26.63 31.65 19.68
N ASN A 35 -27.35 31.59 20.82
CA ASN A 35 -26.73 31.41 22.12
C ASN A 35 -26.76 29.94 22.59
N PHE A 36 -25.61 29.30 22.57
CA PHE A 36 -25.45 27.88 22.95
C PHE A 36 -25.51 27.60 24.46
N SER A 37 -25.84 28.56 25.34
CA SER A 37 -25.99 28.34 26.80
C SER A 37 -26.88 29.36 27.57
N ALA A 38 -27.79 30.07 26.89
CA ALA A 38 -28.74 31.00 27.53
C ALA A 38 -30.15 30.39 27.72
N ALA A 39 -30.97 30.85 28.69
CA ALA A 39 -30.69 31.88 29.71
C ALA A 39 -29.55 31.47 30.67
N PRO A 40 -28.79 32.43 31.20
CA PRO A 40 -27.33 32.33 31.24
C PRO A 40 -26.82 31.36 32.29
N ARG A 41 -26.02 30.38 31.85
CA ARG A 41 -25.09 29.66 32.74
C ARG A 41 -23.87 30.56 33.00
N THR A 42 -24.03 31.51 33.92
CA THR A 42 -23.05 32.56 34.31
C THR A 42 -21.69 32.05 34.80
N THR A 43 -21.48 30.74 34.86
CA THR A 43 -20.26 30.06 35.32
C THR A 43 -19.54 29.27 34.23
N ILE A 44 -20.00 29.28 32.98
CA ILE A 44 -19.41 28.49 31.88
C ILE A 44 -19.10 29.39 30.67
N ASN A 45 -17.85 29.33 30.19
CA ASN A 45 -17.43 30.03 28.98
C ASN A 45 -18.18 29.50 27.74
N PRO A 46 -18.59 30.37 26.80
CA PRO A 46 -19.28 29.96 25.58
C PRO A 46 -18.34 29.19 24.62
N MET A 47 -18.93 28.33 23.79
CA MET A 47 -18.25 27.83 22.59
C MET A 47 -17.97 28.99 21.63
N SER A 48 -16.88 28.92 20.87
CA SER A 48 -16.53 29.95 19.88
C SER A 48 -15.90 29.32 18.64
N MET A 49 -16.04 30.01 17.51
CA MET A 49 -15.40 29.65 16.25
C MET A 49 -14.47 30.79 15.85
N LYS A 50 -13.24 30.48 15.45
CA LYS A 50 -12.24 31.46 15.02
C LYS A 50 -11.71 31.09 13.65
N LEU A 51 -11.69 32.04 12.74
CA LEU A 51 -10.95 31.97 11.49
C LEU A 51 -9.64 32.72 11.69
N TRP A 52 -8.53 32.05 11.40
CA TRP A 52 -7.19 32.59 11.50
C TRP A 52 -6.55 32.61 10.11
N ASP A 53 -6.04 33.75 9.66
CA ASP A 53 -5.13 33.84 8.51
C ASP A 53 -3.71 34.04 9.04
N ASN A 54 -2.88 32.99 8.96
CA ASN A 54 -1.60 32.98 9.65
C ASN A 54 -0.44 33.26 8.69
N TYR A 55 0.37 34.26 9.05
CA TYR A 55 1.64 34.55 8.41
C TYR A 55 2.73 34.82 9.45
N GLN A 56 3.48 33.78 9.82
CA GLN A 56 4.65 33.77 10.70
C GLN A 56 4.48 34.26 12.15
N ASN A 57 3.36 34.84 12.56
CA ASN A 57 3.11 35.20 13.97
C ASN A 57 1.61 35.24 14.34
N GLY A 58 1.30 34.88 15.59
CA GLY A 58 0.02 35.20 16.24
C GLY A 58 -1.10 34.15 16.19
N GLY A 59 -0.96 33.06 15.43
CA GLY A 59 -2.00 32.03 15.29
C GLY A 59 -1.49 30.59 15.50
N PRO A 60 -2.39 29.59 15.52
CA PRO A 60 -2.09 28.21 15.93
C PRO A 60 -1.22 27.38 14.94
N ALA A 61 -0.85 27.96 13.79
CA ALA A 61 0.04 27.37 12.78
C ALA A 61 0.87 28.49 12.14
N ASN A 62 2.08 28.19 11.63
CA ASN A 62 2.97 29.23 11.11
C ASN A 62 2.49 29.87 9.80
N PHE A 63 1.71 29.15 8.99
CA PHE A 63 1.24 29.59 7.67
C PHE A 63 -0.14 29.01 7.33
N GLY A 64 -0.94 29.74 6.57
CA GLY A 64 -2.21 29.28 6.00
C GLY A 64 -3.42 29.55 6.90
N THR A 65 -4.59 29.09 6.48
CA THR A 65 -5.86 29.37 7.18
C THR A 65 -6.16 28.29 8.21
N VAL A 66 -6.58 28.66 9.42
CA VAL A 66 -7.09 27.72 10.43
C VAL A 66 -8.52 28.07 10.80
N LEU A 67 -9.42 27.09 10.69
CA LEU A 67 -10.71 27.09 11.36
C LEU A 67 -10.54 26.39 12.72
N GLU A 68 -10.74 27.14 13.80
CA GLU A 68 -10.68 26.63 15.16
C GLU A 68 -12.07 26.66 15.81
N ILE A 69 -12.48 25.57 16.43
CA ILE A 69 -13.78 25.41 17.10
C ILE A 69 -13.53 25.01 18.55
N TYR A 70 -13.94 25.86 19.48
CA TYR A 70 -13.83 25.64 20.92
C TYR A 70 -15.03 24.88 21.46
N GLY A 71 -14.80 23.69 21.98
CA GLY A 71 -15.77 22.96 22.77
C GLY A 71 -16.08 23.64 24.12
N LYS A 72 -17.14 23.16 24.77
CA LYS A 72 -17.55 23.55 26.12
C LYS A 72 -16.73 22.79 27.17
N TYR A 73 -16.73 23.24 28.44
CA TYR A 73 -16.17 22.56 29.62
C TYR A 73 -15.86 21.05 29.46
N ALA A 74 -14.58 20.68 29.45
CA ALA A 74 -14.05 19.32 29.26
C ALA A 74 -14.30 18.63 27.89
N HIS A 75 -14.91 19.30 26.92
CA HIS A 75 -14.95 18.86 25.52
C HIS A 75 -13.60 19.11 24.84
N GLN A 76 -13.46 18.65 23.60
CA GLN A 76 -12.31 18.94 22.75
C GLN A 76 -12.43 20.32 22.08
N THR A 77 -11.29 20.99 21.92
CA THR A 77 -11.08 22.06 20.94
C THR A 77 -10.51 21.42 19.69
N SER A 78 -11.11 21.68 18.52
CA SER A 78 -10.69 21.10 17.25
C SER A 78 -10.16 22.18 16.33
N GLN A 79 -9.13 21.85 15.55
CA GLN A 79 -8.58 22.72 14.51
C GLN A 79 -8.56 22.01 13.17
N LEU A 80 -9.12 22.67 12.15
CA LEU A 80 -9.03 22.30 10.74
C LEU A 80 -8.10 23.32 10.05
N HIS A 81 -6.92 22.87 9.66
CA HIS A 81 -5.93 23.69 8.95
C HIS A 81 -6.04 23.48 7.45
N PHE A 82 -6.02 24.57 6.71
CA PHE A 82 -5.93 24.64 5.25
C PHE A 82 -4.56 25.26 4.91
N GLY A 83 -3.60 24.39 4.61
CA GLY A 83 -2.23 24.75 4.27
C GLY A 83 -2.07 25.34 2.86
N GLY A 84 -0.88 25.84 2.58
CA GLY A 84 -0.55 26.53 1.32
C GLY A 84 0.78 26.03 0.74
N TRP A 85 1.90 26.55 1.25
CA TRP A 85 3.26 26.22 0.78
C TRP A 85 3.71 24.79 1.12
N ASP A 86 3.02 24.10 2.02
CA ASP A 86 3.34 22.76 2.51
C ASP A 86 2.66 21.63 1.72
N ASN A 87 2.49 21.83 0.41
CA ASN A 87 1.64 21.03 -0.50
C ASN A 87 0.14 21.13 -0.16
N SER A 88 -0.33 22.33 0.19
CA SER A 88 -1.75 22.64 0.37
C SER A 88 -2.53 21.65 1.26
N LYS A 89 -1.90 21.16 2.35
CA LYS A 89 -2.49 20.08 3.15
C LYS A 89 -3.72 20.56 3.91
N ILE A 90 -4.78 19.76 3.90
CA ILE A 90 -5.89 19.88 4.84
C ILE A 90 -5.60 18.96 6.02
N ARG A 91 -5.58 19.48 7.25
CA ARG A 91 -5.21 18.73 8.45
C ARG A 91 -6.18 18.94 9.61
N TYR A 92 -6.33 17.91 10.44
CA TYR A 92 -7.10 17.93 11.68
C TYR A 92 -6.20 17.69 12.89
N ARG A 93 -6.47 18.39 14.00
CA ARG A 93 -6.00 18.02 15.35
C ARG A 93 -6.98 18.48 16.42
N GLU A 94 -6.75 18.00 17.64
CA GLU A 94 -7.59 18.25 18.81
C GLU A 94 -6.78 18.39 20.10
N ALA A 95 -7.36 19.10 21.07
CA ALA A 95 -6.88 19.20 22.45
C ALA A 95 -8.07 19.22 23.40
N PHE A 96 -7.88 18.93 24.69
CA PHE A 96 -8.92 19.19 25.68
C PHE A 96 -9.10 20.70 25.92
N TYR A 97 -10.33 21.11 26.21
CA TYR A 97 -10.67 22.49 26.53
C TYR A 97 -9.73 23.10 27.58
N ALA A 98 -9.20 24.30 27.29
CA ALA A 98 -8.24 25.05 28.09
C ALA A 98 -6.90 24.35 28.40
N GLN A 99 -6.57 23.25 27.71
CA GLN A 99 -5.25 22.62 27.78
C GLN A 99 -4.39 23.05 26.57
N ASN A 100 -3.11 23.31 26.80
CA ASN A 100 -2.14 23.64 25.74
C ASN A 100 -1.45 22.40 25.14
N THR A 101 -1.92 21.20 25.47
CA THR A 101 -1.41 19.92 24.97
C THR A 101 -2.30 19.44 23.82
N TRP A 102 -1.77 19.48 22.61
CA TRP A 102 -2.47 19.10 21.38
C TRP A 102 -2.03 17.71 20.89
N SER A 103 -2.93 17.02 20.19
CA SER A 103 -2.55 15.89 19.35
C SER A 103 -1.72 16.34 18.14
N ASP A 104 -0.94 15.41 17.60
CA ASP A 104 -0.23 15.62 16.33
C ASP A 104 -1.22 15.88 15.19
N TRP A 105 -0.77 16.67 14.20
CA TRP A 105 -1.58 16.96 13.02
C TRP A 105 -1.78 15.74 12.14
N MET A 106 -3.02 15.26 12.06
CA MET A 106 -3.44 14.27 11.07
C MET A 106 -3.65 14.95 9.71
N THR A 107 -3.04 14.42 8.64
CA THR A 107 -3.31 14.88 7.28
C THR A 107 -4.57 14.19 6.76
N LEU A 108 -5.57 14.97 6.33
CA LEU A 108 -6.80 14.48 5.72
C LEU A 108 -6.67 14.42 4.19
N LEU A 109 -6.16 15.49 3.58
CA LEU A 109 -5.95 15.64 2.14
C LEU A 109 -4.66 16.46 1.91
N ASP A 110 -4.03 16.33 0.75
CA ASP A 110 -3.00 17.28 0.28
C ASP A 110 -2.96 17.35 -1.25
N SER A 111 -2.30 18.36 -1.83
CA SER A 111 -2.30 18.59 -3.28
C SER A 111 -1.46 17.60 -4.10
N LYS A 112 -0.91 16.56 -3.46
CA LYS A 112 -0.18 15.46 -4.12
C LYS A 112 -0.91 14.11 -3.99
N ASN A 113 -1.94 14.03 -3.15
CA ASN A 113 -2.75 12.83 -2.98
C ASN A 113 -3.91 12.81 -3.97
N ASN A 114 -3.96 11.79 -4.83
CA ASN A 114 -5.13 11.51 -5.65
C ASN A 114 -6.11 10.64 -4.86
N LEU A 115 -7.29 11.16 -4.53
CA LEU A 115 -8.41 10.37 -4.03
C LEU A 115 -9.74 10.90 -4.55
N GLU A 116 -10.31 10.24 -5.54
CA GLU A 116 -11.66 10.49 -6.03
C GLU A 116 -12.32 9.17 -6.43
N SER A 117 -13.58 8.95 -6.03
CA SER A 117 -14.36 7.77 -6.40
C SER A 117 -15.85 8.07 -6.35
N ALA A 118 -16.56 7.72 -7.43
CA ALA A 118 -18.03 7.64 -7.47
C ALA A 118 -18.55 6.21 -7.25
N GLY A 119 -17.65 5.26 -6.93
CA GLY A 119 -17.95 3.86 -6.59
C GLY A 119 -17.40 3.47 -5.22
N LEU A 120 -17.45 2.17 -4.90
CA LEU A 120 -17.23 1.70 -3.52
C LEU A 120 -15.73 1.63 -3.14
N LEU A 121 -15.31 2.55 -2.27
CA LEU A 121 -14.06 2.50 -1.53
C LEU A 121 -14.37 2.53 -0.03
N MET A 122 -14.09 1.45 0.71
CA MET A 122 -14.06 1.50 2.17
C MET A 122 -13.37 0.26 2.73
N ILE A 123 -12.39 0.42 3.63
CA ILE A 123 -12.06 -0.63 4.61
C ILE A 123 -11.80 -0.04 6.01
N SER A 124 -12.71 -0.42 6.90
CA SER A 124 -12.64 -0.50 8.37
C SER A 124 -13.76 -1.47 8.82
N GLY A 125 -13.78 -2.07 10.02
CA GLY A 125 -12.83 -2.11 11.12
C GLY A 125 -13.54 -2.68 12.36
N GLN A 126 -12.91 -3.34 13.33
CA GLN A 126 -11.48 -3.66 13.50
C GLN A 126 -10.99 -4.79 12.58
N GLY A 127 -9.71 -5.15 12.71
CA GLY A 127 -8.99 -6.11 11.86
C GLY A 127 -7.71 -5.47 11.31
N ASN A 128 -6.68 -6.28 11.03
CA ASN A 128 -5.44 -5.79 10.44
C ASN A 128 -5.61 -5.60 8.92
N HIS A 129 -6.05 -4.42 8.51
CA HIS A 129 -6.04 -3.99 7.11
C HIS A 129 -4.96 -2.93 6.94
N TYR A 130 -3.94 -3.21 6.12
CA TYR A 130 -2.70 -2.44 6.12
C TYR A 130 -2.22 -2.17 4.71
N ILE A 131 -1.97 -0.90 4.38
CA ILE A 131 -1.34 -0.50 3.12
C ILE A 131 -0.24 0.50 3.47
N LYS A 132 1.02 0.11 3.26
CA LYS A 132 2.20 0.95 3.52
C LYS A 132 3.32 0.58 2.55
N GLU A 133 4.10 1.56 2.09
CA GLU A 133 5.29 1.34 1.22
C GLU A 133 5.00 0.52 -0.05
N GLY A 134 3.75 0.58 -0.54
CA GLY A 134 3.30 -0.18 -1.70
C GLY A 134 3.17 -1.69 -1.46
N ASN A 135 3.01 -2.13 -0.21
CA ASN A 135 2.64 -3.50 0.18
C ASN A 135 1.22 -3.51 0.77
N VAL A 136 0.50 -4.61 0.60
CA VAL A 136 -0.85 -4.85 1.13
C VAL A 136 -0.81 -5.99 2.16
N GLY A 137 -1.27 -5.70 3.38
CA GLY A 137 -1.46 -6.65 4.47
C GLY A 137 -2.93 -6.89 4.76
N ILE A 138 -3.34 -8.17 4.77
CA ILE A 138 -4.68 -8.63 5.16
C ILE A 138 -4.51 -9.58 6.34
N GLY A 139 -5.04 -9.23 7.52
CA GLY A 139 -4.78 -9.96 8.77
C GLY A 139 -3.40 -9.70 9.38
N THR A 140 -2.57 -8.85 8.77
CA THR A 140 -1.24 -8.46 9.27
C THR A 140 -0.94 -6.97 9.02
N ILE A 141 -0.17 -6.36 9.93
CA ILE A 141 0.41 -5.01 9.81
C ILE A 141 1.91 -5.05 9.45
N THR A 142 2.48 -6.24 9.23
CA THR A 142 3.88 -6.45 8.86
C THR A 142 3.96 -7.31 7.58
N PRO A 143 3.50 -6.78 6.43
CA PRO A 143 3.58 -7.51 5.17
C PRO A 143 5.04 -7.71 4.76
N ARG A 144 5.45 -8.98 4.64
CA ARG A 144 6.79 -9.37 4.15
C ARG A 144 6.87 -9.29 2.63
N GLU A 145 5.76 -9.61 1.97
CA GLU A 145 5.58 -9.60 0.53
C GLU A 145 4.63 -8.49 0.08
N LYS A 146 4.65 -8.19 -1.24
CA LYS A 146 3.75 -7.21 -1.88
C LYS A 146 2.27 -7.41 -1.54
N LEU A 147 1.84 -8.67 -1.42
CA LEU A 147 0.57 -9.06 -0.80
C LEU A 147 0.86 -10.11 0.29
N SER A 148 0.56 -9.78 1.54
CA SER A 148 0.70 -10.69 2.67
C SER A 148 -0.65 -10.95 3.32
N VAL A 149 -1.10 -12.21 3.36
CA VAL A 149 -2.39 -12.61 3.93
C VAL A 149 -2.18 -13.55 5.10
N ASN A 150 -2.48 -13.09 6.31
CA ASN A 150 -2.54 -13.92 7.51
C ASN A 150 -3.95 -14.54 7.62
N GLY A 151 -4.20 -15.55 6.77
CA GLY A 151 -5.51 -16.18 6.63
C GLY A 151 -5.61 -17.05 5.38
N LYS A 152 -6.82 -17.51 5.08
CA LYS A 152 -7.09 -18.32 3.87
C LYS A 152 -7.45 -17.41 2.69
N ILE A 153 -6.81 -17.65 1.54
CA ILE A 153 -7.18 -17.03 0.27
C ILE A 153 -8.17 -17.95 -0.45
N ARG A 154 -9.28 -17.42 -0.94
CA ARG A 154 -10.17 -18.10 -1.90
C ARG A 154 -10.08 -17.36 -3.23
N ALA A 155 -9.68 -18.07 -4.28
CA ALA A 155 -9.63 -17.58 -5.65
C ALA A 155 -10.24 -18.62 -6.59
N HIS A 156 -10.75 -18.18 -7.74
CA HIS A 156 -11.18 -19.10 -8.81
C HIS A 156 -9.97 -19.63 -9.61
N GLU A 157 -8.93 -18.80 -9.76
CA GLU A 157 -7.70 -19.13 -10.46
C GLU A 157 -6.53 -18.38 -9.80
N ILE A 158 -5.34 -18.99 -9.79
CA ILE A 158 -4.07 -18.35 -9.44
C ILE A 158 -3.06 -18.73 -10.52
N LYS A 159 -2.57 -17.74 -11.29
CA LYS A 159 -1.48 -17.93 -12.25
C LYS A 159 -0.16 -17.63 -11.57
N VAL A 160 0.80 -18.54 -11.68
CA VAL A 160 2.13 -18.40 -11.08
C VAL A 160 3.17 -18.40 -12.19
N GLU A 161 3.80 -17.24 -12.42
CA GLU A 161 4.80 -17.03 -13.47
C GLU A 161 6.19 -17.50 -13.02
N ALA A 162 6.29 -18.78 -12.67
CA ALA A 162 7.56 -19.44 -12.37
C ALA A 162 8.32 -19.77 -13.66
N SER A 163 9.66 -19.77 -13.59
CA SER A 163 10.56 -20.08 -14.71
C SER A 163 11.28 -21.42 -14.52
N GLY A 164 11.75 -22.01 -15.62
CA GLY A 164 12.51 -23.26 -15.62
C GLY A 164 11.68 -24.51 -15.33
N TRP A 165 10.53 -24.63 -16.00
CA TRP A 165 9.67 -25.81 -15.96
C TRP A 165 10.44 -27.08 -16.39
N PRO A 166 10.09 -28.25 -15.83
CA PRO A 166 10.99 -29.39 -15.75
C PRO A 166 11.10 -30.24 -17.01
N ASP A 167 10.44 -29.90 -18.12
CA ASP A 167 10.41 -30.60 -19.42
C ASP A 167 11.80 -31.11 -19.91
N TYR A 168 12.89 -30.49 -19.45
CA TYR A 168 14.26 -30.98 -19.60
C TYR A 168 14.48 -32.42 -19.09
N VAL A 169 13.63 -32.96 -18.20
CA VAL A 169 13.69 -34.36 -17.76
C VAL A 169 13.56 -35.35 -18.93
N PHE A 170 12.89 -34.95 -20.01
CA PHE A 170 12.72 -35.76 -21.21
C PHE A 170 13.82 -35.56 -22.29
N GLN A 171 14.83 -34.73 -22.03
CA GLN A 171 15.95 -34.52 -22.95
C GLN A 171 16.92 -35.70 -22.93
N THR A 172 17.59 -35.97 -24.05
CA THR A 172 18.42 -37.18 -24.24
C THR A 172 19.73 -37.17 -23.44
N ASP A 173 20.19 -36.01 -23.01
CA ASP A 173 21.34 -35.82 -22.12
C ASP A 173 20.94 -35.77 -20.64
N TYR A 174 19.65 -35.88 -20.32
CA TYR A 174 19.17 -35.87 -18.94
C TYR A 174 19.62 -37.12 -18.18
N LYS A 175 20.42 -36.89 -17.13
CA LYS A 175 20.90 -37.94 -16.23
C LYS A 175 19.83 -38.26 -15.18
N LEU A 176 18.91 -39.14 -15.55
CA LEU A 176 17.99 -39.75 -14.60
C LEU A 176 18.80 -40.50 -13.51
N PRO A 177 18.62 -40.18 -12.21
CA PRO A 177 19.26 -40.93 -11.12
C PRO A 177 18.86 -42.40 -11.15
N THR A 178 19.67 -43.29 -10.54
CA THR A 178 19.23 -44.67 -10.34
C THR A 178 18.27 -44.76 -9.14
N LEU A 179 17.38 -45.76 -9.15
CA LEU A 179 16.51 -46.04 -7.99
C LEU A 179 17.31 -46.37 -6.72
N ILE A 180 18.52 -46.92 -6.86
CA ILE A 180 19.43 -47.21 -5.73
C ILE A 180 19.98 -45.90 -5.11
N GLU A 181 20.38 -44.93 -5.93
CA GLU A 181 20.81 -43.62 -5.46
C GLU A 181 19.66 -42.84 -4.82
N LEU A 182 18.46 -42.90 -5.42
CA LEU A 182 17.25 -42.29 -4.88
C LEU A 182 16.85 -42.92 -3.54
N GLU A 183 16.89 -44.25 -3.42
CA GLU A 183 16.62 -44.97 -2.17
C GLU A 183 17.62 -44.55 -1.08
N LYS A 184 18.92 -44.51 -1.40
CA LYS A 184 19.98 -44.02 -0.50
C LYS A 184 19.73 -42.57 -0.07
N TYR A 185 19.31 -41.71 -0.99
CA TYR A 185 18.97 -40.32 -0.67
C TYR A 185 17.77 -40.24 0.30
N ILE A 186 16.67 -40.96 0.02
CA ILE A 186 15.47 -40.96 0.86
C ILE A 186 15.77 -41.54 2.24
N LYS A 187 16.55 -42.63 2.31
CA LYS A 187 16.99 -43.24 3.58
C LYS A 187 17.75 -42.25 4.46
N ASN A 188 18.62 -41.43 3.87
CA ASN A 188 19.45 -40.47 4.58
C ASN A 188 18.73 -39.16 4.93
N ASN A 189 17.95 -38.59 3.99
CA ASN A 189 17.39 -37.23 4.11
C ASN A 189 15.90 -37.22 4.54
N LYS A 190 15.18 -38.34 4.44
CA LYS A 190 13.74 -38.46 4.76
C LYS A 190 12.78 -37.61 3.91
N HIS A 191 13.24 -37.05 2.79
CA HIS A 191 12.43 -36.38 1.78
C HIS A 191 12.96 -36.68 0.36
N LEU A 192 12.20 -36.28 -0.67
CA LEU A 192 12.63 -36.37 -2.06
C LEU A 192 13.66 -35.26 -2.40
N PRO A 193 14.59 -35.50 -3.34
CA PRO A 193 15.48 -34.46 -3.84
C PRO A 193 14.72 -33.22 -4.32
N GLY A 194 15.23 -32.03 -3.98
CA GLY A 194 14.63 -30.75 -4.39
C GLY A 194 13.35 -30.34 -3.65
N MET A 195 12.69 -31.25 -2.92
CA MET A 195 11.54 -30.90 -2.07
C MET A 195 12.00 -30.28 -0.74
N PRO A 196 11.31 -29.23 -0.24
CA PRO A 196 11.60 -28.69 1.09
C PRO A 196 11.22 -29.69 2.19
N THR A 197 11.96 -29.64 3.31
CA THR A 197 11.63 -30.43 4.51
C THR A 197 10.36 -29.89 5.18
N ALA A 198 9.65 -30.74 5.93
CA ALA A 198 8.50 -30.31 6.73
C ALA A 198 8.85 -29.11 7.65
N LYS A 199 10.02 -29.17 8.31
CA LYS A 199 10.53 -28.09 9.17
C LYS A 199 10.76 -26.76 8.44
N GLN A 200 11.20 -26.79 7.18
CA GLN A 200 11.33 -25.57 6.36
C GLN A 200 9.95 -25.03 6.00
N VAL A 201 9.01 -25.88 5.60
CA VAL A 201 7.63 -25.47 5.27
C VAL A 201 6.90 -24.90 6.50
N GLU A 202 7.13 -25.45 7.69
CA GLU A 202 6.58 -24.95 8.96
C GLU A 202 7.16 -23.59 9.38
N SER A 203 8.45 -23.33 9.09
CA SER A 203 9.13 -22.07 9.42
C SER A 203 8.81 -20.95 8.41
N ASP A 204 8.96 -21.27 7.13
CA ASP A 204 9.12 -20.28 6.06
C ASP A 204 7.93 -20.30 5.08
N GLY A 205 7.07 -21.32 5.17
CA GLY A 205 6.01 -21.61 4.20
C GLY A 205 6.49 -22.41 2.99
N ALA A 206 5.55 -22.85 2.15
CA ALA A 206 5.86 -23.48 0.87
C ALA A 206 5.73 -22.46 -0.26
N ALA A 207 6.82 -22.23 -1.02
CA ALA A 207 6.76 -21.47 -2.25
C ALA A 207 5.95 -22.27 -3.30
N LEU A 208 4.71 -21.85 -3.57
CA LEU A 208 3.76 -22.62 -4.39
C LEU A 208 4.32 -22.96 -5.77
N GLY A 209 4.88 -21.96 -6.48
CA GLY A 209 5.44 -22.16 -7.82
C GLY A 209 6.59 -23.16 -7.85
N GLU A 210 7.57 -23.03 -6.94
CA GLU A 210 8.70 -23.96 -6.86
C GLU A 210 8.26 -25.36 -6.45
N THR A 211 7.31 -25.46 -5.49
CA THR A 211 6.77 -26.75 -5.05
C THR A 211 6.06 -27.47 -6.20
N VAL A 212 5.21 -26.77 -6.98
CA VAL A 212 4.55 -27.35 -8.16
C VAL A 212 5.57 -27.76 -9.23
N LYS A 213 6.63 -26.97 -9.44
CA LYS A 213 7.72 -27.28 -10.38
C LYS A 213 8.49 -28.54 -9.99
N GLN A 214 8.83 -28.70 -8.71
CA GLN A 214 9.51 -29.91 -8.19
C GLN A 214 8.58 -31.13 -8.19
N LEU A 215 7.28 -30.97 -7.91
CA LEU A 215 6.30 -32.04 -8.02
C LEU A 215 6.16 -32.54 -9.47
N LEU A 216 6.08 -31.62 -10.45
CA LEU A 216 6.04 -31.99 -11.86
C LEU A 216 7.32 -32.72 -12.29
N LYS A 217 8.49 -32.22 -11.91
CA LYS A 217 9.78 -32.89 -12.15
C LYS A 217 9.81 -34.33 -11.62
N ASN A 218 9.31 -34.53 -10.40
CA ASN A 218 9.23 -35.85 -9.77
C ASN A 218 8.23 -36.76 -10.51
N GLN A 219 7.13 -36.23 -11.03
CA GLN A 219 6.16 -36.96 -11.85
C GLN A 219 6.75 -37.38 -13.21
N GLU A 220 7.53 -36.52 -13.85
CA GLU A 220 8.22 -36.83 -15.11
C GLU A 220 9.31 -37.90 -14.91
N GLN A 221 10.13 -37.78 -13.86
CA GLN A 221 11.09 -38.81 -13.48
C GLN A 221 10.39 -40.15 -13.15
N LEU A 222 9.28 -40.12 -12.43
CA LEU A 222 8.47 -41.31 -12.13
C LEU A 222 7.94 -41.97 -13.42
N THR A 223 7.52 -41.16 -14.39
CA THR A 223 7.08 -41.64 -15.71
C THR A 223 8.21 -42.37 -16.45
N LEU A 224 9.45 -41.84 -16.41
CA LEU A 224 10.62 -42.53 -16.98
C LEU A 224 10.94 -43.86 -16.27
N TYR A 225 10.88 -43.90 -14.93
CA TYR A 225 11.08 -45.16 -14.19
C TYR A 225 10.00 -46.20 -14.51
N ILE A 226 8.74 -45.80 -14.66
CA ILE A 226 7.62 -46.70 -15.03
C ILE A 226 7.83 -47.27 -16.43
N ILE A 227 8.22 -46.43 -17.40
CA ILE A 227 8.53 -46.87 -18.78
C ILE A 227 9.67 -47.89 -18.78
N GLU A 228 10.72 -47.65 -17.99
CA GLU A 228 11.86 -48.57 -17.89
C GLU A 228 11.49 -49.89 -17.20
N GLN A 229 10.72 -49.85 -16.11
CA GLN A 229 10.20 -51.04 -15.46
C GLN A 229 9.31 -51.87 -16.39
N GLN A 230 8.47 -51.23 -17.21
CA GLN A 230 7.62 -51.94 -18.18
C GLN A 230 8.46 -52.69 -19.23
N LYS A 231 9.52 -52.07 -19.78
CA LYS A 231 10.45 -52.76 -20.70
C LYS A 231 11.11 -53.97 -20.05
N GLN A 232 11.54 -53.85 -18.78
CA GLN A 232 12.15 -54.95 -18.04
C GLN A 232 11.15 -56.10 -17.80
N ILE A 233 9.89 -55.79 -17.49
CA ILE A 233 8.81 -56.78 -17.37
C ILE A 233 8.56 -57.50 -18.70
N GLU A 234 8.57 -56.78 -19.82
CA GLU A 234 8.39 -57.37 -21.16
C GLU A 234 9.56 -58.29 -21.54
N ALA A 235 10.81 -57.86 -21.30
CA ALA A 235 11.99 -58.69 -21.50
C ALA A 235 11.95 -59.97 -20.65
N LEU A 236 11.59 -59.86 -19.36
CA LEU A 236 11.45 -61.03 -18.48
C LEU A 236 10.36 -62.00 -18.95
N LYS A 237 9.22 -61.49 -19.44
CA LYS A 237 8.15 -62.31 -20.04
C LYS A 237 8.61 -63.03 -21.30
N GLN A 238 9.38 -62.37 -22.16
CA GLN A 238 9.96 -63.00 -23.36
C GLN A 238 10.91 -64.14 -22.97
N MET A 239 11.83 -63.89 -22.03
CA MET A 239 12.78 -64.92 -21.55
C MET A 239 12.09 -66.14 -20.91
N LEU A 240 10.98 -65.94 -20.18
CA LEU A 240 10.16 -67.03 -19.66
C LEU A 240 9.51 -67.84 -20.78
N ASN A 241 8.84 -67.16 -21.73
CA ASN A 241 8.20 -67.81 -22.89
C ASN A 241 9.18 -68.56 -23.80
N GLU A 242 10.46 -68.19 -23.83
CA GLU A 242 11.52 -68.92 -24.53
C GLU A 242 12.04 -70.13 -23.76
N LYS A 243 12.05 -70.04 -22.43
CA LYS A 243 12.46 -71.14 -21.54
C LYS A 243 11.42 -72.25 -21.51
N ASP A 244 10.13 -71.92 -21.49
CA ASP A 244 9.01 -72.88 -21.47
C ASP A 244 8.80 -73.60 -22.83
N LYS A 245 9.61 -73.26 -23.86
CA LYS A 245 9.63 -73.90 -25.18
C LYS A 245 10.81 -74.88 -25.37
N LYS A 246 11.61 -75.13 -24.33
CA LYS A 246 12.76 -76.04 -24.34
C LYS A 246 12.55 -77.21 -23.38
#